data_AF-A0A0D2NP93-F1
#
_entry.id   AF-A0A0D2NP93-F1
#
_cell.length_a   1.000
_cell.length_b   1.000
_cell.length_c   1.000
_cell.angle_alpha   90.00
_cell.angle_beta   90.00
_cell.angle_gamma   90.00
#
_symmetry.space_group_name_H-M   'P 1'
#
loop_
_entity.id
_entity.type
_entity.pdbx_description
1 polymer ?
#
loop_
_entity_poly.entity_id
_entity_poly.type
_entity_poly.pdbx_seq_one_letter_code
_entity_poly.pdbx_strand_id
1 'polypeptide(L)'
;MLPQQSEFFAEVREVDRDNEVNRILWAFKLNPFEKLNLRFDATPEEVRKQYRKLSLLVHPDKCSHPQAASAFDVLGAAQKELNDEAKREVLNAVLDKARGDCGLGEEVRAERRKETKHDAAVALAATLHERGREGVEEDWEKTDAFHERWKLKARDVMAKSEWRKRKLTKRVRVPG
;
A
#
# COMPACT_ATOMS: atom_id res chain seq x y z
N MET A 1 -10.84 41.32 13.46
CA MET A 1 -11.55 40.09 13.04
C MET A 1 -10.88 39.64 11.74
N LEU A 2 -10.21 38.49 11.59
CA LEU A 2 -10.40 37.17 12.21
C LEU A 2 -9.03 36.43 12.35
N PRO A 3 -8.50 36.24 13.58
CA PRO A 3 -7.38 35.32 13.86
C PRO A 3 -7.77 33.83 13.67
N GLN A 4 -9.08 33.54 13.75
CA GLN A 4 -9.64 32.18 13.81
C GLN A 4 -9.39 31.31 12.57
N GLN A 5 -9.19 31.89 11.38
CA GLN A 5 -8.94 31.09 10.18
C GLN A 5 -7.54 30.45 10.19
N SER A 6 -6.52 31.17 10.66
CA SER A 6 -5.13 30.67 10.69
C SER A 6 -4.95 29.54 11.71
N GLU A 7 -5.59 29.66 12.87
CA GLU A 7 -5.55 28.64 13.93
C GLU A 7 -6.26 27.36 13.48
N PHE A 8 -7.41 27.48 12.82
CA PHE A 8 -8.12 26.34 12.24
C PHE A 8 -7.26 25.58 11.21
N PHE A 9 -6.58 26.30 10.30
CA PHE A 9 -5.67 25.64 9.33
C PHE A 9 -4.44 25.00 9.99
N ALA A 10 -4.00 25.50 11.14
CA ALA A 10 -2.89 24.90 11.90
C ALA A 10 -3.32 23.63 12.64
N GLU A 11 -4.50 23.65 13.28
CA GLU A 11 -5.11 22.49 13.94
C GLU A 11 -5.45 21.38 12.95
N VAL A 12 -6.09 21.71 11.83
CA VAL A 12 -6.38 20.72 10.77
C VAL A 12 -5.10 20.05 10.28
N ARG A 13 -4.03 20.84 10.10
CA ARG A 13 -2.72 20.30 9.71
C ARG A 13 -2.08 19.44 10.80
N GLU A 14 -2.35 19.68 12.07
CA GLU A 14 -1.82 18.85 13.17
C GLU A 14 -2.55 17.51 13.24
N VAL A 15 -3.88 17.54 13.11
CA VAL A 15 -4.70 16.32 13.00
C VAL A 15 -4.28 15.48 11.79
N ASP A 16 -4.01 16.11 10.65
CA ASP A 16 -3.52 15.41 9.45
C ASP A 16 -2.14 14.76 9.68
N ARG A 17 -1.25 15.42 10.43
CA ARG A 17 0.08 14.86 10.80
C ARG A 17 -0.08 13.64 11.70
N ASP A 18 -0.93 13.74 12.72
CA ASP A 18 -1.17 12.66 13.67
C ASP A 18 -1.83 11.45 13.03
N ASN A 19 -2.78 11.69 12.11
CA ASN A 19 -3.39 10.64 11.31
C ASN A 19 -2.35 9.92 10.44
N GLU A 20 -1.40 10.66 9.87
CA GLU A 20 -0.34 10.05 9.05
C GLU A 20 0.64 9.22 9.90
N VAL A 21 1.02 9.71 11.09
CA VAL A 21 1.83 8.96 12.06
C VAL A 21 1.16 7.63 12.41
N ASN A 22 -0.14 7.69 12.76
CA ASN A 22 -0.92 6.50 13.05
C ASN A 22 -1.01 5.56 11.85
N ARG A 23 -1.23 6.10 10.64
CA ARG A 23 -1.26 5.29 9.40
C ARG A 23 0.05 4.55 9.18
N ILE A 24 1.20 5.21 9.36
CA ILE A 24 2.53 4.60 9.16
C ILE A 24 2.79 3.51 10.20
N LEU A 25 2.40 3.73 11.46
CA LEU A 25 2.56 2.75 12.53
C LEU A 25 1.65 1.53 12.35
N TRP A 26 0.44 1.75 11.83
CA TRP A 26 -0.51 0.70 11.49
C TRP A 26 -0.27 0.06 10.13
N ALA A 27 0.63 0.61 9.32
CA ALA A 27 1.01 0.03 8.04
C ALA A 27 1.68 -1.33 8.26
N PHE A 28 1.47 -2.23 7.29
CA PHE A 28 1.96 -3.60 7.42
C PHE A 28 3.48 -3.64 7.54
N LYS A 29 3.99 -4.29 8.59
CA LYS A 29 5.43 -4.28 8.93
C LYS A 29 6.33 -4.75 7.78
N LEU A 30 5.85 -5.68 6.95
CA LEU A 30 6.59 -6.27 5.83
C LEU A 30 6.38 -5.56 4.48
N ASN A 31 5.60 -4.47 4.41
CA ASN A 31 5.39 -3.76 3.14
C ASN A 31 5.98 -2.34 3.19
N PRO A 32 7.22 -2.14 2.72
CA PRO A 32 7.87 -0.83 2.65
C PRO A 32 7.12 0.18 1.76
N PHE A 33 6.45 -0.28 0.69
CA PHE A 33 5.69 0.58 -0.21
C PHE A 33 4.44 1.16 0.50
N GLU A 34 3.75 0.35 1.30
CA GLU A 34 2.57 0.79 2.07
C GLU A 34 2.95 1.84 3.12
N LYS A 35 4.11 1.70 3.77
CA LYS A 35 4.63 2.69 4.73
C LYS A 35 4.88 4.05 4.09
N LEU A 36 5.40 4.08 2.87
CA LEU A 36 5.63 5.30 2.10
C LEU A 36 4.38 5.78 1.34
N ASN A 37 3.27 5.03 1.43
CA ASN A 37 2.07 5.23 0.63
C ASN A 37 2.38 5.36 -0.87
N LEU A 38 3.23 4.46 -1.34
CA LEU A 38 3.59 4.33 -2.73
C LEU A 38 2.94 3.09 -3.33
N ARG A 39 2.75 3.15 -4.63
CA ARG A 39 2.36 1.99 -5.41
C ARG A 39 3.56 1.05 -5.57
N PHE A 40 3.28 -0.21 -5.86
CA PHE A 40 4.32 -1.24 -6.04
C PHE A 40 5.15 -1.01 -7.32
N ASP A 41 4.62 -0.26 -8.29
CA ASP A 41 5.29 0.15 -9.52
C ASP A 41 6.15 1.43 -9.32
N ALA A 42 6.19 2.00 -8.12
CA ALA A 42 6.89 3.24 -7.86
C ALA A 42 8.41 3.13 -8.11
N THR A 43 8.95 4.11 -8.82
CA THR A 43 10.37 4.23 -9.12
C THR A 43 11.19 4.56 -7.88
N PRO A 44 12.50 4.23 -7.85
CA PRO A 44 13.37 4.61 -6.73
C PRO A 44 13.43 6.13 -6.52
N GLU A 45 13.22 6.94 -7.56
CA GLU A 45 13.12 8.40 -7.43
C GLU A 45 11.86 8.84 -6.69
N GLU A 46 10.70 8.24 -7.02
CA GLU A 46 9.44 8.49 -6.32
C GLU A 46 9.53 8.10 -4.84
N VAL A 47 10.20 6.98 -4.54
CA VAL A 47 10.50 6.55 -3.16
C VAL A 47 11.25 7.64 -2.40
N ARG A 48 12.31 8.20 -2.98
CA ARG A 48 13.09 9.27 -2.34
C ARG A 48 12.29 10.56 -2.18
N LYS A 49 11.50 10.93 -3.19
CA LYS A 49 10.67 12.14 -3.18
C LYS A 49 9.58 12.06 -2.11
N GLN A 50 8.89 10.93 -2.05
CA GLN A 50 7.80 10.69 -1.11
C GLN A 50 8.32 10.56 0.32
N TYR A 51 9.47 9.89 0.52
CA TYR A 51 10.15 9.87 1.82
C TYR A 51 10.42 11.28 2.33
N ARG A 52 11.03 12.15 1.52
CA ARG A 52 11.31 13.55 1.93
C ARG A 52 10.03 14.29 2.34
N LYS A 53 8.94 14.11 1.60
CA LYS A 53 7.64 14.74 1.90
C LYS A 53 7.08 14.22 3.24
N LEU A 54 7.06 12.90 3.44
CA LEU A 54 6.53 12.29 4.65
C LEU A 54 7.41 12.58 5.87
N SER A 55 8.73 12.49 5.74
CA SER A 55 9.68 12.80 6.80
C SER A 55 9.53 14.22 7.36
N LEU A 56 9.19 15.19 6.50
CA LEU A 56 8.91 16.56 6.94
C LEU A 56 7.56 16.69 7.64
N LEU A 57 6.59 15.84 7.28
CA LEU A 57 5.25 15.83 7.83
C LEU A 57 5.21 15.16 9.21
N VAL A 58 5.92 14.03 9.38
CA VAL A 58 5.97 13.27 10.64
C VAL A 58 7.23 13.56 11.47
N HIS A 59 7.92 14.67 11.18
CA HIS A 59 9.12 15.03 11.92
C HIS A 59 8.79 15.26 13.41
N PRO A 60 9.55 14.68 14.36
CA PRO A 60 9.24 14.79 15.79
C PRO A 60 9.31 16.23 16.34
N ASP A 61 9.96 17.14 15.63
CA ASP A 61 10.00 18.58 15.96
C ASP A 61 8.71 19.33 15.57
N LYS A 62 7.98 18.86 14.54
CA LYS A 62 6.79 19.54 14.00
C LYS A 62 5.48 18.84 14.36
N CYS A 63 5.56 17.60 14.83
CA CYS A 63 4.42 16.78 15.22
C CYS A 63 4.56 16.48 16.71
N SER A 64 3.59 16.97 17.49
CA SER A 64 3.53 16.81 18.95
C SER A 64 3.18 15.38 19.38
N HIS A 65 2.99 14.46 18.43
CA HIS A 65 2.56 13.08 18.71
C HIS A 65 3.68 12.27 19.40
N PRO A 66 3.38 11.55 20.49
CA PRO A 66 4.38 10.80 21.25
C PRO A 66 5.07 9.70 20.44
N GLN A 67 4.44 9.23 19.37
CA GLN A 67 4.99 8.19 18.48
C GLN A 67 5.59 8.72 17.16
N ALA A 68 5.72 10.04 16.99
CA ALA A 68 6.28 10.63 15.77
C ALA A 68 7.70 10.12 15.48
N ALA A 69 8.56 10.01 16.50
CA ALA A 69 9.90 9.43 16.37
C ALA A 69 9.86 7.98 15.86
N SER A 70 8.96 7.15 16.41
CA SER A 70 8.81 5.76 15.96
C SER A 70 8.33 5.66 14.51
N ALA A 71 7.41 6.53 14.09
CA ALA A 71 6.96 6.56 12.70
C ALA A 71 8.07 7.01 11.75
N PHE A 72 8.88 7.99 12.16
CA PHE A 72 10.04 8.46 11.41
C PHE A 72 11.08 7.34 11.21
N ASP A 73 11.39 6.57 12.26
CA ASP A 73 12.29 5.42 12.17
C ASP A 73 11.77 4.35 11.21
N VAL A 74 10.47 4.08 11.24
CA VAL A 74 9.81 3.13 10.33
C VAL A 74 9.89 3.60 8.87
N LEU A 75 9.72 4.90 8.61
CA LEU A 75 9.90 5.48 7.27
C LEU A 75 11.35 5.36 6.80
N GLY A 76 12.32 5.66 7.67
CA GLY A 76 13.75 5.57 7.36
C GLY A 76 14.17 4.14 7.02
N ALA A 77 13.68 3.16 7.79
CA ALA A 77 13.90 1.74 7.52
C ALA A 77 13.29 1.32 6.17
N ALA A 78 12.06 1.74 5.87
CA ALA A 78 11.38 1.45 4.61
C ALA A 78 12.13 2.04 3.40
N GLN A 79 12.58 3.30 3.50
CA GLN A 79 13.37 3.94 2.45
C GLN A 79 14.69 3.20 2.22
N LYS A 80 15.40 2.83 3.29
CA LYS A 80 16.67 2.10 3.20
C LYS A 80 16.50 0.74 2.53
N GLU A 81 15.41 0.04 2.84
CA GLU A 81 15.07 -1.25 2.23
C GLU A 81 14.71 -1.12 0.74
N LEU A 82 14.00 -0.08 0.34
CA LEU A 82 13.65 0.17 -1.06
C LEU A 82 14.78 0.76 -1.90
N ASN A 83 15.77 1.37 -1.26
CA ASN A 83 16.97 1.90 -1.91
C ASN A 83 18.06 0.84 -2.09
N ASP A 84 17.93 -0.31 -1.42
CA ASP A 84 18.80 -1.48 -1.57
C ASP A 84 18.26 -2.34 -2.72
N GLU A 85 19.00 -2.40 -3.83
CA GLU A 85 18.61 -3.09 -5.06
C GLU A 85 18.28 -4.57 -4.80
N ALA A 86 19.10 -5.26 -4.00
CA ALA A 86 18.93 -6.69 -3.74
C ALA A 86 17.64 -6.95 -2.92
N LYS A 87 17.35 -6.11 -1.93
CA LYS A 87 16.11 -6.24 -1.14
C LYS A 87 14.89 -5.86 -1.94
N ARG A 88 15.01 -4.83 -2.77
CA ARG A 88 13.95 -4.39 -3.68
C ARG A 88 13.58 -5.49 -4.66
N GLU A 89 14.57 -6.17 -5.26
CA GLU A 89 14.31 -7.31 -6.15
C GLU A 89 13.59 -8.45 -5.42
N VAL A 90 14.01 -8.80 -4.20
CA VAL A 90 13.32 -9.83 -3.41
C VAL A 90 11.89 -9.42 -3.08
N LEU A 91 11.68 -8.16 -2.69
CA LEU A 91 10.34 -7.60 -2.45
C LEU A 91 9.47 -7.64 -3.71
N ASN A 92 10.01 -7.19 -4.84
CA ASN A 92 9.35 -7.23 -6.13
C ASN A 92 9.01 -8.67 -6.53
N ALA A 93 9.94 -9.62 -6.35
CA ALA A 93 9.69 -11.03 -6.63
C ALA A 93 8.60 -11.61 -5.71
N VAL A 94 8.57 -11.24 -4.43
CA VAL A 94 7.51 -11.66 -3.49
C VAL A 94 6.16 -11.05 -3.88
N LEU A 95 6.14 -9.78 -4.28
CA LEU A 95 4.93 -9.08 -4.73
C LEU A 95 4.44 -9.60 -6.08
N ASP A 96 5.35 -9.89 -7.01
CA ASP A 96 5.04 -10.44 -8.33
C ASP A 96 4.60 -11.90 -8.21
N LYS A 97 5.20 -12.68 -7.30
CA LYS A 97 4.69 -13.98 -6.89
C LYS A 97 3.32 -13.88 -6.21
N ALA A 98 3.09 -12.84 -5.39
CA ALA A 98 1.77 -12.58 -4.83
C ALA A 98 0.74 -12.22 -5.92
N ARG A 99 1.19 -11.56 -7.00
CA ARG A 99 0.38 -11.18 -8.16
C ARG A 99 0.11 -12.37 -9.09
N GLY A 100 1.11 -13.23 -9.32
CA GLY A 100 1.09 -14.38 -10.23
C GLY A 100 0.68 -15.71 -9.57
N ASP A 101 1.42 -16.18 -8.56
CA ASP A 101 1.21 -17.51 -7.95
C ASP A 101 0.02 -17.58 -7.00
N CYS A 102 -0.45 -16.43 -6.48
CA CYS A 102 -1.60 -16.41 -5.56
C CYS A 102 -2.92 -16.12 -6.27
N GLY A 103 -2.91 -15.89 -7.58
CA GLY A 103 -4.11 -15.52 -8.32
C GLY A 103 -4.75 -14.23 -7.82
N LEU A 104 -4.06 -13.33 -7.10
CA LEU A 104 -4.70 -12.12 -6.55
C LEU A 104 -5.20 -11.19 -7.64
N GLY A 105 -4.38 -10.97 -8.67
CA GLY A 105 -4.81 -10.19 -9.83
C GLY A 105 -6.02 -10.83 -10.48
N GLU A 106 -6.01 -12.16 -10.61
CA GLU A 106 -7.12 -12.93 -11.19
C GLU A 106 -8.37 -12.97 -10.31
N GLU A 107 -8.24 -13.09 -8.99
CA GLU A 107 -9.34 -13.08 -8.03
C GLU A 107 -9.96 -11.69 -7.92
N VAL A 108 -9.16 -10.63 -7.90
CA VAL A 108 -9.66 -9.24 -7.92
C VAL A 108 -10.39 -8.98 -9.24
N ARG A 109 -9.85 -9.45 -10.37
CA ARG A 109 -10.56 -9.45 -11.66
C ARG A 109 -11.84 -10.28 -11.62
N ALA A 110 -11.81 -11.46 -10.99
CA ALA A 110 -12.95 -12.36 -10.90
C ALA A 110 -14.07 -11.82 -10.00
N GLU A 111 -13.74 -11.19 -8.87
CA GLU A 111 -14.69 -10.47 -8.01
C GLU A 111 -15.31 -9.30 -8.78
N ARG A 112 -14.51 -8.50 -9.47
CA ARG A 112 -15.05 -7.42 -10.31
C ARG A 112 -15.95 -7.97 -11.41
N ARG A 113 -15.56 -9.03 -12.12
CA ARG A 113 -16.41 -9.70 -13.13
C ARG A 113 -17.74 -10.20 -12.56
N LYS A 114 -17.79 -10.59 -11.28
CA LYS A 114 -19.03 -10.98 -10.59
C LYS A 114 -19.88 -9.76 -10.24
N GLU A 115 -19.28 -8.71 -9.70
CA GLU A 115 -19.94 -7.45 -9.34
C GLU A 115 -20.51 -6.75 -10.58
N THR A 116 -19.74 -6.68 -11.65
CA THR A 116 -20.09 -5.96 -12.89
C THR A 116 -20.87 -6.82 -13.89
N LYS A 117 -21.21 -8.07 -13.53
CA LYS A 117 -21.92 -9.00 -14.43
C LYS A 117 -23.26 -8.44 -14.93
N HIS A 118 -23.92 -7.62 -14.13
CA HIS A 118 -25.21 -7.01 -14.44
C HIS A 118 -25.15 -5.48 -14.53
N ASP A 119 -23.96 -4.89 -14.58
CA ASP A 119 -23.80 -3.44 -14.64
C ASP A 119 -23.86 -2.94 -16.08
N ALA A 120 -24.91 -2.19 -16.39
CA ALA A 120 -25.14 -1.61 -17.72
C ALA A 120 -24.06 -0.59 -18.12
N ALA A 121 -23.44 0.12 -17.16
CA ALA A 121 -22.38 1.08 -17.43
C ALA A 121 -21.09 0.36 -17.86
N VAL A 122 -20.78 -0.78 -17.24
CA VAL A 122 -19.61 -1.59 -17.61
C VAL A 122 -19.83 -2.31 -18.94
N ALA A 123 -21.05 -2.75 -19.22
CA ALA A 123 -21.41 -3.31 -20.52
C ALA A 123 -21.25 -2.27 -21.64
N LEU A 124 -21.71 -1.03 -21.41
CA LEU A 124 -21.56 0.08 -22.35
C LEU A 124 -20.10 0.50 -22.54
N ALA A 125 -19.33 0.59 -21.45
CA ALA A 125 -17.89 0.87 -21.54
C ALA A 125 -17.15 -0.23 -22.35
N ALA A 126 -17.52 -1.50 -22.16
CA ALA A 126 -16.93 -2.62 -22.88
C ALA A 126 -17.28 -2.63 -24.37
N THR A 127 -18.46 -2.15 -24.78
CA THR A 127 -18.80 -2.01 -26.21
C THR A 127 -18.14 -0.80 -26.87
N LEU A 128 -17.82 0.26 -26.09
CA LEU A 128 -17.17 1.47 -26.61
C LEU A 128 -15.64 1.35 -26.67
N HIS A 129 -15.03 0.42 -25.95
CA HIS A 129 -13.58 0.26 -25.88
C HIS A 129 -13.03 -0.62 -27.02
N GLU A 130 -11.95 -0.21 -27.70
CA GLU A 130 -11.37 -0.93 -28.86
C GLU A 130 -10.97 -2.38 -28.56
N ARG A 131 -10.46 -2.63 -27.35
CA ARG A 131 -10.11 -3.98 -26.85
C ARG A 131 -11.27 -4.70 -26.13
N GLY A 132 -12.49 -4.18 -26.22
CA GLY A 132 -13.66 -4.76 -25.57
C GLY A 132 -13.56 -4.78 -24.04
N ARG A 133 -14.03 -5.89 -23.43
CA ARG A 133 -14.10 -6.07 -21.98
C ARG A 133 -12.72 -6.18 -21.31
N GLU A 134 -11.71 -6.71 -22.01
CA GLU A 134 -10.33 -6.78 -21.49
C GLU A 134 -9.70 -5.38 -21.36
N GLY A 135 -9.94 -4.48 -22.31
CA GLY A 135 -9.40 -3.12 -22.22
C GLY A 135 -10.00 -2.29 -21.06
N VAL A 136 -11.29 -2.47 -20.77
CA VAL A 136 -11.94 -1.85 -19.59
C VAL A 136 -11.39 -2.42 -18.27
N GLU A 137 -10.88 -3.65 -18.27
CA GLU A 137 -10.17 -4.21 -17.13
C GLU A 137 -8.74 -3.67 -17.02
N GLU A 138 -7.99 -3.59 -18.12
CA GLU A 138 -6.64 -3.00 -18.15
C GLU A 138 -6.62 -1.54 -17.68
N ASP A 139 -7.61 -0.74 -18.08
CA ASP A 139 -7.69 0.67 -17.65
C ASP A 139 -8.12 0.82 -16.18
N TRP A 140 -8.89 -0.13 -15.68
CA TRP A 140 -9.22 -0.17 -14.26
C TRP A 140 -8.05 -0.62 -13.39
N GLU A 141 -7.21 -1.53 -13.89
CA GLU A 141 -5.97 -1.92 -13.20
C GLU A 141 -5.02 -0.74 -13.00
N LYS A 142 -5.06 0.25 -13.90
CA LYS A 142 -4.29 1.49 -13.76
C LYS A 142 -4.90 2.45 -12.73
N THR A 143 -6.19 2.29 -12.41
CA THR A 143 -6.95 3.17 -11.51
C THR A 143 -6.62 2.93 -10.04
N ASP A 144 -6.68 3.97 -9.21
CA ASP A 144 -6.41 3.90 -7.77
C ASP A 144 -7.36 2.96 -7.01
N ALA A 145 -8.58 2.77 -7.51
CA ALA A 145 -9.56 1.83 -6.95
C ALA A 145 -9.07 0.37 -6.98
N PHE A 146 -8.35 -0.04 -8.02
CA PHE A 146 -7.73 -1.35 -8.08
C PHE A 146 -6.60 -1.47 -7.06
N HIS A 147 -5.77 -0.44 -6.94
CA HIS A 147 -4.65 -0.42 -6.01
C HIS A 147 -5.06 -0.54 -4.56
N GLU A 148 -6.13 0.13 -4.14
CA GLU A 148 -6.63 -0.01 -2.77
C GLU A 148 -7.19 -1.41 -2.49
N ARG A 149 -7.96 -1.99 -3.42
CA ARG A 149 -8.43 -3.38 -3.32
C ARG A 149 -7.27 -4.37 -3.28
N TRP A 150 -6.25 -4.13 -4.10
CA TRP A 150 -5.05 -4.94 -4.15
C TRP A 150 -4.24 -4.83 -2.85
N LYS A 151 -4.06 -3.63 -2.29
CA LYS A 151 -3.40 -3.42 -0.99
C LYS A 151 -4.07 -4.25 0.12
N LEU A 152 -5.40 -4.23 0.18
CA LEU A 152 -6.15 -5.00 1.18
C LEU A 152 -5.95 -6.52 1.01
N LYS A 153 -6.03 -7.04 -0.21
CA LYS A 153 -5.77 -8.47 -0.46
C LYS A 153 -4.30 -8.84 -0.23
N ALA A 154 -3.35 -7.98 -0.60
CA ALA A 154 -1.92 -8.20 -0.38
C ALA A 154 -1.61 -8.35 1.12
N ARG A 155 -2.25 -7.54 1.97
CA ARG A 155 -2.17 -7.67 3.44
C ARG A 155 -2.66 -9.04 3.91
N ASP A 156 -3.80 -9.51 3.41
CA ASP A 156 -4.37 -10.80 3.78
C ASP A 156 -3.48 -11.98 3.35
N VAL A 157 -2.91 -11.93 2.14
CA VAL A 157 -1.99 -12.97 1.65
C VAL A 157 -0.67 -12.97 2.39
N MET A 158 -0.08 -11.81 2.65
CA MET A 158 1.13 -11.70 3.44
C MET A 158 0.90 -12.22 4.87
N ALA A 159 -0.24 -11.90 5.48
CA ALA A 159 -0.62 -12.43 6.78
C ALA A 159 -0.80 -13.97 6.77
N LYS A 160 -1.46 -14.52 5.74
CA LYS A 160 -1.61 -15.97 5.54
C LYS A 160 -0.27 -16.66 5.30
N SER A 161 0.63 -16.05 4.53
CA SER A 161 1.98 -16.55 4.26
C SER A 161 2.82 -16.61 5.54
N GLU A 162 2.82 -15.54 6.33
CA GLU A 162 3.49 -15.50 7.64
C GLU A 162 2.90 -16.52 8.63
N TRP A 163 1.57 -16.69 8.66
CA TRP A 163 0.93 -17.72 9.47
C TRP A 163 1.32 -19.14 9.03
N ARG A 164 1.41 -19.39 7.72
CA ARG A 164 1.89 -20.65 7.15
C ARG A 164 3.35 -20.92 7.51
N LYS A 165 4.23 -19.93 7.39
CA LYS A 165 5.63 -20.04 7.82
C LYS A 165 5.73 -20.41 9.29
N ARG A 166 5.03 -19.69 10.18
CA ARG A 166 5.00 -19.96 11.63
C ARG A 166 4.49 -21.36 11.97
N LYS A 167 3.48 -21.87 11.25
CA LYS A 167 3.00 -23.25 11.40
C LYS A 167 4.05 -24.28 10.96
N LEU A 168 4.75 -24.01 9.86
CA LEU A 168 5.79 -24.90 9.34
C LEU A 168 7.00 -24.95 10.28
N THR A 169 7.44 -23.81 10.80
CA THR A 169 8.54 -23.74 11.78
C THR A 169 8.21 -24.49 13.08
N LYS A 170 6.95 -24.48 13.52
CA LYS A 170 6.50 -25.27 14.68
C LYS A 170 6.47 -26.78 14.43
N ARG A 171 6.32 -27.23 13.16
CA ARG A 171 6.35 -28.66 12.79
C ARG A 171 7.76 -29.24 12.69
N VAL A 172 8.77 -28.41 12.39
CA VAL A 172 10.17 -28.85 12.29
C VAL A 172 10.81 -29.03 13.68
N ARG A 173 10.24 -28.44 14.73
CA ARG A 173 10.73 -28.54 16.12
C ARG A 173 9.98 -29.60 16.95
N VAL A 174 9.71 -30.77 16.35
CA VAL A 174 9.32 -31.97 17.12
C VAL A 174 10.60 -32.78 17.34
N PRO A 175 11.25 -32.70 18.52
CA PRO A 175 12.33 -33.60 18.84
C PRO A 175 11.74 -35.01 19.02
N GLY A 176 12.30 -35.98 18.29
CA GLY A 176 12.18 -37.39 18.62
C GLY A 176 13.07 -37.75 19.79
#